data_AF-A0A2M6WB84-F1
#
_entry.id   AF-A0A2M6WB84-F1
#
_cell.length_a   1.000
_cell.length_b   1.000
_cell.length_c   1.000
_cell.angle_alpha   90.00
_cell.angle_beta   90.00
_cell.angle_gamma   90.00
#
_symmetry.space_group_name_H-M   'P 1'
#
loop_
_entity.id
_entity.type
_entity.pdbx_description
1 polymer ?
#
loop_
_entity_poly.entity_id
_entity_poly.type
_entity_poly.pdbx_seq_one_letter_code
_entity_poly.pdbx_strand_id
1 'polypeptide(L)' 'MSIPIFIFLILYLFVVLIFLIFTFFNIYHSWRFGMNSFTNFFSIFIYLSALAVIFFFSYNFIKTIDWTASINIL' A
#
# COMPACT_ATOMS: atom_id res chain seq x y z
N MET A 1 -11.28 -28.09 5.09
CA MET A 1 -11.24 -27.57 3.69
C MET A 1 -9.97 -26.74 3.54
N SER A 2 -9.28 -26.76 2.40
CA SER A 2 -8.11 -25.89 2.19
C SER A 2 -8.46 -24.69 1.31
N ILE A 3 -8.01 -23.49 1.67
CA ILE A 3 -8.13 -22.29 0.85
C ILE A 3 -6.74 -21.87 0.36
N PRO A 4 -6.53 -21.71 -0.95
CA PRO A 4 -5.27 -21.20 -1.49
C PRO A 4 -4.96 -19.79 -0.99
N ILE A 5 -3.72 -19.54 -0.57
CA ILE A 5 -3.31 -18.23 -0.02
C ILE A 5 -3.34 -17.10 -1.06
N PHE A 6 -3.18 -17.43 -2.35
CA PHE A 6 -3.15 -16.46 -3.43
C PHE A 6 -4.41 -15.61 -3.50
N ILE A 7 -5.57 -16.14 -3.08
CA ILE A 7 -6.85 -15.40 -3.09
C ILE A 7 -6.74 -14.17 -2.18
N PHE A 8 -6.18 -14.35 -0.99
CA PHE A 8 -5.98 -13.27 -0.02
C PHE A 8 -4.90 -12.29 -0.47
N LEU A 9 -3.81 -12.79 -1.06
CA LEU A 9 -2.72 -11.94 -1.57
C LEU A 9 -3.19 -11.06 -2.73
N ILE A 10 -3.98 -11.60 -3.67
CA ILE A 10 -4.55 -10.82 -4.78
C ILE A 10 -5.50 -9.75 -4.23
N LEU A 11 -6.38 -10.10 -3.29
CA LEU A 11 -7.29 -9.14 -2.67
C LEU A 11 -6.52 -8.01 -1.97
N TYR A 12 -5.46 -8.36 -1.23
CA TYR A 12 -4.57 -7.38 -0.61
C TYR A 12 -3.92 -6.45 -1.65
N LEU A 13 -3.34 -7.01 -2.71
CA LEU A 13 -2.70 -6.21 -3.78
C LEU A 13 -3.70 -5.29 -4.49
N PHE A 14 -4.95 -5.74 -4.67
CA PHE A 14 -6.01 -4.91 -5.24
C PHE A 14 -6.33 -3.71 -4.34
N VAL A 15 -6.44 -3.92 -3.02
CA VAL A 15 -6.63 -2.82 -2.05
C VAL A 15 -5.44 -1.86 -2.07
N VAL A 16 -4.21 -2.38 -2.12
CA VAL A 16 -3.00 -1.55 -2.23
C VAL A 16 -3.00 -0.71 -3.51
N LEU A 17 -3.43 -1.28 -4.64
CA LEU A 17 -3.54 -0.57 -5.91
C LEU A 17 -4.55 0.57 -5.83
N ILE A 18 -5.75 0.31 -5.29
CA ILE A 18 -6.77 1.34 -5.09
C ILE A 18 -6.24 2.45 -4.18
N PHE A 19 -5.62 2.07 -3.07
CA PHE A 19 -5.00 3.02 -2.14
C PHE A 19 -3.94 3.89 -2.84
N LEU A 20 -3.12 3.31 -3.71
CA LEU A 20 -2.12 4.05 -4.48
C LEU A 20 -2.75 5.07 -5.43
N ILE A 21 -3.82 4.69 -6.13
CA ILE A 21 -4.54 5.59 -7.02
C ILE A 21 -5.04 6.81 -6.24
N PHE A 22 -5.68 6.60 -5.08
CA PHE A 22 -6.12 7.70 -4.22
C PHE A 22 -4.96 8.52 -3.67
N THR A 23 -3.86 7.87 -3.31
CA THR A 23 -2.65 8.54 -2.83
C THR A 23 -2.11 9.51 -3.87
N PHE A 24 -1.90 9.06 -5.10
CA PHE A 24 -1.42 9.91 -6.19
C PHE A 24 -2.40 11.03 -6.52
N PHE A 25 -3.70 10.71 -6.55
CA PHE A 25 -4.75 11.71 -6.76
C PHE A 25 -4.70 12.82 -5.69
N ASN A 26 -4.59 12.45 -4.42
CA ASN A 26 -4.57 13.39 -3.30
C ASN A 26 -3.28 14.23 -3.28
N ILE A 27 -2.13 13.63 -3.62
CA ILE A 27 -0.86 14.36 -3.73
C ILE A 27 -0.93 15.36 -4.87
N TYR A 28 -1.44 14.96 -6.03
CA TYR A 28 -1.63 15.86 -7.17
C TYR A 28 -2.55 17.04 -6.81
N HIS A 29 -3.69 16.79 -6.15
CA HIS A 29 -4.59 17.85 -5.71
C HIS A 29 -3.95 18.75 -4.65
N SER A 30 -3.23 18.17 -3.70
CA SER A 30 -2.53 18.94 -2.67
C SER A 30 -1.46 19.85 -3.28
N TRP A 31 -0.68 19.33 -4.23
CA TRP A 31 0.31 20.11 -4.99
C TRP A 31 -0.33 21.23 -5.80
N ARG A 32 -1.43 20.94 -6.50
CA ARG A 32 -2.07 21.90 -7.40
C ARG A 32 -2.89 22.96 -6.69
N PHE A 33 -3.52 22.64 -5.56
CA PHE A 33 -4.55 23.48 -4.94
C PHE A 33 -4.31 23.81 -3.46
N GLY A 34 -3.39 23.12 -2.75
CA GLY A 34 -3.31 23.17 -1.28
C GLY A 34 -1.94 23.43 -0.65
N MET A 35 -0.84 23.42 -1.42
CA MET A 35 0.51 23.61 -0.90
C MET A 35 0.88 25.10 -0.72
N ASN A 36 0.17 25.76 0.19
CA ASN A 36 0.39 27.18 0.51
C ASN A 36 1.21 27.41 1.80
N SER A 37 1.67 26.34 2.47
CA SER A 37 2.44 26.42 3.71
C SER A 37 3.54 25.35 3.78
N PHE A 38 4.63 25.68 4.50
CA PHE A 38 5.70 24.74 4.80
C PHE A 38 5.18 23.51 5.58
N THR A 39 4.23 23.72 6.50
CA THR A 39 3.58 22.64 7.26
C THR A 39 2.90 21.63 6.34
N ASN A 40 2.24 22.08 5.26
CA ASN A 40 1.58 21.18 4.30
C ASN A 40 2.61 20.36 3.53
N PHE A 41 3.69 21.00 3.05
CA PHE A 41 4.80 20.31 2.38
C PHE A 41 5.43 19.24 3.30
N PHE A 42 5.75 19.63 4.54
CA PHE A 42 6.39 18.73 5.50
C PHE A 42 5.51 17.55 5.89
N SER A 43 4.19 17.77 6.03
CA SER A 43 3.23 16.71 6.33
C SER A 43 3.13 15.70 5.18
N ILE A 44 3.09 16.17 3.92
CA ILE A 44 3.10 15.29 2.74
C ILE A 44 4.40 14.49 2.67
N PHE A 45 5.54 15.11 2.98
CA PHE A 45 6.84 14.44 3.01
C PHE A 45 6.89 13.31 4.05
N ILE A 46 6.42 13.55 5.28
CA ILE A 46 6.33 12.51 6.32
C ILE A 46 5.41 11.37 5.86
N TYR A 47 4.23 11.70 5.35
CA TYR A 47 3.27 10.73 4.86
C TYR A 47 3.87 9.83 3.76
N LEU A 48 4.54 10.43 2.76
CA LEU A 48 5.20 9.69 1.69
C LEU A 48 6.36 8.82 2.18
N SER A 49 7.15 9.33 3.13
CA SER A 49 8.26 8.58 3.70
C SER A 49 7.77 7.36 4.48
N ALA A 50 6.76 7.53 5.33
CA ALA A 50 6.14 6.43 6.05
C ALA A 50 5.54 5.39 5.10
N LEU A 51 4.87 5.87 4.03
CA LEU A 51 4.30 4.99 3.02
C LEU A 51 5.37 4.16 2.29
N ALA A 52 6.49 4.79 1.90
CA ALA A 52 7.60 4.11 1.25
C ALA A 52 8.19 3.01 2.15
N VAL A 53 8.33 3.27 3.44
CA VAL A 53 8.79 2.29 4.44
C VAL A 53 7.81 1.11 4.54
N ILE A 54 6.50 1.38 4.66
CA ILE A 54 5.46 0.34 4.71
C ILE A 54 5.49 -0.53 3.45
N PHE A 55 5.62 0.08 2.28
CA PHE A 55 5.67 -0.64 1.01
C PHE A 55 6.93 -1.47 0.87
N PHE A 56 8.08 -0.97 1.31
CA PHE A 56 9.32 -1.72 1.31
C PHE A 56 9.21 -2.99 2.17
N PHE A 57 8.69 -2.87 3.39
CA PHE A 57 8.49 -4.03 4.26
C PHE A 57 7.42 -4.98 3.73
N SER A 58 6.29 -4.46 3.24
CA SER A 58 5.24 -5.28 2.62
C SER A 58 5.75 -6.08 1.43
N TYR A 59 6.49 -5.44 0.52
CA TYR A 59 7.08 -6.11 -0.63
C TYR A 59 8.07 -7.21 -0.22
N ASN A 60 8.94 -6.93 0.76
CA ASN A 60 9.87 -7.94 1.26
C ASN A 60 9.15 -9.12 1.91
N PHE A 61 8.10 -8.87 2.69
CA PHE A 61 7.28 -9.93 3.27
C PHE A 61 6.59 -10.78 2.21
N ILE A 62 5.88 -10.17 1.25
CA ILE A 62 5.12 -10.88 0.21
C ILE A 62 6.00 -11.78 -0.65
N LYS A 63 7.24 -11.34 -0.96
CA LYS A 63 8.20 -12.16 -1.69
C LYS A 63 8.60 -13.45 -0.97
N THR A 64 8.52 -13.49 0.35
CA THR A 64 8.85 -14.69 1.12
C THR A 64 7.72 -15.71 1.19
N ILE A 65 6.51 -15.33 0.78
CA ILE A 65 5.33 -16.19 0.83
C ILE A 65 5.34 -17.12 -0.38
N ASP A 66 5.15 -18.41 -0.13
CA ASP A 66 4.83 -19.38 -1.18
C ASP A 66 3.39 -19.17 -1.66
N TRP A 67 3.23 -18.71 -2.90
CA TRP A 67 1.94 -18.44 -3.53
C TRP A 67 1.12 -19.69 -3.81
N THR A 68 1.77 -20.86 -3.82
CA THR A 68 1.11 -22.17 -4.01
C THR A 68 0.61 -22.76 -2.70
N ALA A 69 0.96 -22.15 -1.57
CA ALA A 69 0.53 -22.60 -0.25
C ALA A 69 -0.99 -22.52 -0.09
N SER A 70 -1.52 -23.41 0.73
CA SER A 70 -2.93 -23.43 1.10
C SER A 70 -3.09 -23.43 2.62
N ILE A 71 -4.09 -22.71 3.10
CA ILE A 71 -4.45 -22.64 4.51
C ILE A 71 -5.47 -23.74 4.76
N ASN A 72 -5.13 -24.69 5.63
CA ASN A 72 -6.07 -25.71 6.09
C ASN A 72 -7.04 -25.10 7.11
N ILE A 73 -8.31 -25.10 6.77
CA ILE A 73 -9.41 -24.81 7.69
C ILE A 73 -9.82 -26.16 8.29
N LEU A 74 -9.31 -26.43 9.49
CA LEU A 74 -9.72 -27.49 10.40
C LEU A 74 -10.44 -26.84 11.57
#